data_AF-A0AAW2ZSX2-F1
#
_entry.id   AF-A0AAW2ZSX2-F1
#
_cell.length_a   1.000
_cell.length_b   1.000
_cell.length_c   1.000
_cell.angle_alpha   90.00
_cell.angle_beta   90.00
_cell.angle_gamma   90.00
#
_symmetry.space_group_name_H-M   'P 1'
#
loop_
_entity.id
_entity.type
_entity.pdbx_description
1 polymer ?
#
loop_
_entity_poly.entity_id
_entity_poly.type
_entity_poly.pdbx_seq_one_letter_code
_entity_poly.pdbx_strand_id
1 'polypeptide(L)'
;MICNALDLIDEYNEYVSVCSLDVFEMSQDEWSYLRQIKQVFEKFDEFTCIVSKNDPQITMSLPIYYALCDHLSDIKDQEKEYKDFDHRIISAVKVGYSHFEKYYDGMDANDTYFIAASLDPRFKMSLIEQVCHEDDVNDIKSHLKNKLKKMYPQESDQAVNTTEPKGLLSKQTKSII
;
A
#
# COMPACT_ATOMS: atom_id res chain seq x y z
N MET A 1 19.19 10.31 2.04
CA MET A 1 20.23 11.03 1.26
C MET A 1 19.65 12.28 0.60
N ILE A 2 18.62 12.16 -0.25
CA ILE A 2 17.98 13.32 -0.89
C ILE A 2 17.29 14.25 0.12
N CYS A 3 16.58 13.70 1.12
CA CYS A 3 15.97 14.53 2.18
C CYS A 3 17.03 15.35 2.93
N ASN A 4 18.08 14.69 3.43
CA ASN A 4 19.18 15.38 4.11
C ASN A 4 19.84 16.46 3.25
N ALA A 5 19.95 16.25 1.92
CA ALA A 5 20.50 17.25 1.01
C ALA A 5 19.57 18.46 0.86
N LEU A 6 18.25 18.26 0.87
CA LEU A 6 17.26 19.34 0.82
C LEU A 6 17.15 20.09 2.15
N ASP A 7 17.34 19.39 3.28
CA ASP A 7 17.28 19.98 4.62
C ASP A 7 18.50 20.87 4.92
N LEU A 8 19.63 20.63 4.23
CA LEU A 8 20.89 21.35 4.39
C LEU A 8 21.18 22.35 3.26
N ILE A 9 20.17 22.78 2.51
CA ILE A 9 20.34 23.70 1.37
C ILE A 9 21.01 25.00 1.80
N ASP A 10 20.58 25.57 2.93
CA ASP A 10 21.07 26.86 3.40
C ASP A 10 22.53 26.75 3.86
N GLU A 11 22.86 25.72 4.64
CA GLU A 11 24.23 25.44 5.09
C GLU A 11 25.16 25.08 3.93
N TYR A 12 24.63 24.36 2.93
CA TYR A 12 25.38 24.01 1.73
C TYR A 12 25.73 25.26 0.91
N ASN A 13 24.74 26.12 0.65
CA ASN A 13 24.95 27.35 -0.12
C ASN A 13 25.88 28.32 0.63
N GLU A 14 25.78 28.41 1.95
CA GLU A 14 26.70 29.18 2.78
C GLU A 14 28.14 28.63 2.66
N TYR A 15 28.31 27.32 2.77
CA TYR A 15 29.62 26.68 2.66
C TYR A 15 30.27 26.88 1.28
N VAL A 16 29.49 26.71 0.21
CA VAL A 16 29.94 26.93 -1.17
C VAL A 16 30.39 28.39 -1.38
N SER A 17 29.64 29.35 -0.83
CA SER A 17 29.98 30.77 -0.90
C SER A 17 31.26 31.12 -0.11
N VAL A 18 31.38 30.63 1.13
CA VAL A 18 32.54 30.89 2.01
C VAL A 18 33.83 30.28 1.44
N CYS A 19 33.74 29.09 0.85
CA CYS A 19 34.89 28.40 0.29
C CYS A 19 35.18 28.75 -1.18
N SER A 20 34.39 29.64 -1.80
CA SER A 20 34.50 30.02 -3.23
C SER A 20 34.52 28.80 -4.16
N LEU A 21 33.59 27.87 -3.90
CA LEU A 21 33.48 26.59 -4.60
C LEU A 21 32.46 26.67 -5.73
N ASP A 22 32.59 27.66 -6.61
CA ASP A 22 31.61 27.98 -7.66
C ASP A 22 31.25 26.79 -8.58
N VAL A 23 32.17 25.82 -8.73
CA VAL A 23 31.96 24.59 -9.51
C VAL A 23 30.91 23.66 -8.88
N PHE A 24 30.62 23.82 -7.59
CA PHE A 24 29.64 23.05 -6.84
C PHE A 24 28.35 23.84 -6.59
N GLU A 25 28.22 25.08 -7.07
CA GLU A 25 26.97 25.82 -6.94
C GLU A 25 25.88 25.15 -7.77
N MET A 26 24.82 24.69 -7.10
CA MET A 26 23.67 24.10 -7.76
C MET A 26 22.68 25.20 -8.16
N SER A 27 22.24 25.16 -9.41
CA SER A 27 21.21 26.03 -9.93
C SER A 27 19.85 25.78 -9.27
N GLN A 28 18.96 26.78 -9.32
CA GLN A 28 17.59 26.64 -8.84
C GLN A 28 16.83 25.50 -9.55
N ASP A 29 17.14 25.25 -10.82
CA ASP A 29 16.56 24.17 -11.62
C ASP A 29 17.00 22.79 -11.12
N GLU A 30 18.27 22.64 -10.71
CA GLU A 30 18.78 21.39 -10.13
C GLU A 30 18.18 21.12 -8.74
N TRP A 31 17.99 22.16 -7.94
CA TRP A 31 17.26 22.03 -6.67
C TRP A 31 15.80 21.65 -6.88
N SER A 32 15.13 22.25 -7.87
CA SER A 32 13.77 21.89 -8.26
C SER A 32 13.69 20.43 -8.70
N TYR A 33 14.64 19.99 -9.53
CA TYR A 33 14.75 18.60 -9.98
C TYR A 33 14.90 17.62 -8.81
N LEU A 34 15.75 17.92 -7.82
CA LEU A 34 15.88 17.09 -6.61
C LEU A 34 14.60 17.03 -5.78
N ARG A 35 13.86 18.14 -5.66
CA ARG A 35 12.56 18.17 -4.96
C ARG A 35 11.53 17.30 -5.67
N GLN A 36 11.47 17.36 -7.00
CA GLN A 36 10.57 16.51 -7.79
C GLN A 36 10.93 15.02 -7.61
N ILE A 37 12.22 14.67 -7.59
CA ILE A 37 12.64 13.29 -7.28
C ILE A 37 12.15 12.86 -5.90
N LYS A 38 12.28 13.72 -4.87
CA LYS A 38 11.77 13.43 -3.53
C LYS A 38 10.25 13.14 -3.57
N GLN A 39 9.48 13.95 -4.28
CA GLN A 39 8.02 13.76 -4.40
C GLN A 39 7.65 12.41 -5.04
N VAL A 40 8.40 11.96 -6.06
CA VAL A 40 8.19 10.63 -6.65
C VAL A 40 8.36 9.53 -5.59
N PHE A 41 9.43 9.62 -4.78
CA PHE A 41 9.79 8.58 -3.81
C PHE A 41 9.07 8.66 -2.47
N GLU A 42 8.36 9.76 -2.17
CA GLU A 42 7.72 9.98 -0.88
C GLU A 42 6.71 8.87 -0.54
N LYS A 43 5.87 8.46 -1.50
CA LYS A 43 4.94 7.34 -1.32
C LYS A 43 5.63 6.00 -1.13
N PHE A 44 6.75 5.77 -1.80
CA PHE A 44 7.53 4.55 -1.62
C PHE A 44 8.14 4.48 -0.22
N ASP A 45 8.65 5.59 0.30
CA ASP A 45 9.20 5.67 1.64
C ASP A 45 8.10 5.45 2.71
N GLU A 46 6.96 6.10 2.54
CA GLU A 46 5.78 5.93 3.40
C GLU A 46 5.37 4.45 3.50
N PHE A 47 5.17 3.79 2.36
CA PHE A 47 4.74 2.40 2.33
C PHE A 47 5.83 1.43 2.79
N THR A 48 7.09 1.69 2.45
CA THR A 48 8.23 0.89 2.95
C THR A 48 8.29 0.94 4.47
N CYS A 49 8.10 2.11 5.07
CA CYS A 49 8.04 2.26 6.52
C CYS A 49 6.83 1.53 7.12
N ILE A 50 5.67 1.54 6.46
CA ILE A 50 4.48 0.81 6.92
C ILE A 50 4.74 -0.69 6.94
N VAL A 51 5.28 -1.26 5.86
CA VAL A 51 5.54 -2.71 5.78
C VAL A 51 6.74 -3.16 6.62
N SER A 52 7.63 -2.24 6.99
CA SER A 52 8.79 -2.51 7.85
C SER A 52 8.47 -2.49 9.35
N LYS A 53 7.23 -2.20 9.74
CA LYS A 53 6.78 -2.33 11.14
C LYS A 53 6.76 -3.79 11.55
N ASN A 54 6.74 -4.06 12.86
CA ASN A 54 6.82 -5.42 13.41
C ASN A 54 5.61 -6.31 13.03
N ASP A 55 4.47 -5.72 12.66
CA ASP A 55 3.22 -6.45 12.40
C ASP A 55 2.63 -6.10 11.02
N PRO A 56 3.32 -6.39 9.91
CA PRO A 56 2.77 -6.14 8.58
C PRO A 56 1.65 -7.13 8.29
N GLN A 57 0.50 -6.62 7.86
CA GLN A 57 -0.66 -7.44 7.54
C GLN A 57 -0.82 -7.53 6.02
N ILE A 58 -1.09 -8.74 5.51
CA ILE A 58 -1.28 -8.95 4.07
C ILE A 58 -2.42 -8.09 3.50
N THR A 59 -3.40 -7.72 4.33
CA THR A 59 -4.51 -6.82 3.95
C THR A 59 -4.06 -5.42 3.58
N MET A 60 -2.88 -4.99 4.04
CA MET A 60 -2.27 -3.72 3.65
C MET A 60 -1.74 -3.73 2.21
N SER A 61 -1.56 -4.90 1.60
CA SER A 61 -1.02 -4.99 0.23
C SER A 61 -1.93 -4.29 -0.76
N LEU A 62 -3.26 -4.54 -0.70
CA LEU A 62 -4.24 -3.90 -1.59
C LEU A 62 -4.11 -2.37 -1.59
N PRO A 63 -4.32 -1.66 -0.47
CA PRO A 63 -4.24 -0.20 -0.47
C PRO A 63 -2.86 0.32 -0.89
N ILE A 64 -1.78 -0.38 -0.58
CA ILE A 64 -0.43 0.02 -1.01
C ILE A 64 -0.27 -0.06 -2.53
N TYR A 65 -0.65 -1.19 -3.14
CA TYR A 65 -0.50 -1.38 -4.58
C TYR A 65 -1.42 -0.45 -5.39
N TYR A 66 -2.68 -0.28 -4.99
CA TYR A 66 -3.58 0.67 -5.66
C TYR A 66 -3.08 2.11 -5.53
N ALA A 67 -2.69 2.54 -4.31
CA ALA A 67 -2.19 3.90 -4.12
C ALA A 67 -0.86 4.17 -4.86
N LEU A 68 0.03 3.18 -4.98
CA LEU A 68 1.24 3.30 -5.80
C LEU A 68 0.92 3.35 -7.30
N CYS A 69 -0.06 2.57 -7.76
CA CYS A 69 -0.52 2.59 -9.14
C CYS A 69 -1.04 3.98 -9.51
N ASP A 70 -1.94 4.51 -8.69
CA ASP A 70 -2.51 5.85 -8.85
C ASP A 70 -1.41 6.92 -8.84
N HIS A 71 -0.52 6.88 -7.84
CA HIS A 71 0.57 7.86 -7.71
C HIS A 71 1.49 7.87 -8.94
N LEU A 72 1.92 6.70 -9.41
CA LEU A 72 2.78 6.61 -10.58
C LEU A 72 2.03 6.97 -11.86
N SER A 73 0.75 6.63 -11.99
CA SER A 73 -0.05 7.00 -13.16
C SER A 73 -0.29 8.50 -13.21
N ASP A 74 -0.62 9.13 -12.08
CA ASP A 74 -0.77 10.59 -11.97
C ASP A 74 0.50 11.31 -12.46
N ILE A 75 1.69 10.83 -12.05
CA ILE A 75 2.96 11.42 -12.51
C ILE A 75 3.19 11.14 -13.99
N LYS A 76 3.00 9.90 -14.44
CA LYS A 76 3.20 9.45 -15.83
C LYS A 76 2.36 10.27 -16.82
N ASP A 77 1.12 10.55 -16.44
CA ASP A 77 0.11 11.27 -17.22
C ASP A 77 0.12 12.78 -16.94
N GLN A 78 1.02 13.25 -16.06
CA GLN A 78 1.21 14.64 -15.67
C GLN A 78 -0.07 15.29 -15.14
N GLU A 79 -0.83 14.53 -14.36
CA GLU A 79 -2.07 14.97 -13.75
C GLU A 79 -1.83 15.70 -12.41
N LYS A 80 -2.88 16.34 -11.90
CA LYS A 80 -2.89 17.00 -10.58
C LYS A 80 -1.74 18.01 -10.42
N GLU A 81 -0.83 17.75 -9.49
CA GLU A 81 0.31 18.61 -9.14
C GLU A 81 1.58 18.31 -9.96
N TYR A 82 1.54 17.31 -10.85
CA TYR A 82 2.70 16.82 -11.61
C TYR A 82 2.84 17.44 -13.02
N LYS A 83 2.06 18.48 -13.32
CA LYS A 83 2.04 19.13 -14.65
C LYS A 83 3.39 19.72 -15.06
N ASP A 84 4.10 20.27 -14.08
CA ASP A 84 5.37 21.00 -14.28
C ASP A 84 6.60 20.12 -13.98
N PHE A 85 6.43 18.79 -13.93
CA PHE A 85 7.54 17.87 -13.72
C PHE A 85 8.50 17.86 -14.91
N ASP A 86 9.79 17.73 -14.61
CA ASP A 86 10.84 17.62 -15.59
C ASP A 86 10.63 16.37 -16.45
N HIS A 87 10.69 16.53 -17.78
CA HIS A 87 10.53 15.45 -18.74
C HIS A 87 11.44 14.23 -18.49
N ARG A 88 12.63 14.43 -17.90
CA ARG A 88 13.55 13.34 -17.52
C ARG A 88 12.96 12.48 -16.41
N ILE A 89 12.29 13.10 -15.44
CA ILE A 89 11.60 12.40 -14.36
C ILE A 89 10.40 11.65 -14.91
N ILE A 90 9.59 12.30 -15.77
CA ILE A 90 8.45 11.64 -16.41
C ILE A 90 8.88 10.42 -17.22
N SER A 91 9.98 10.52 -17.97
CA SER A 91 10.57 9.41 -18.72
C SER A 91 11.01 8.27 -17.80
N ALA A 92 11.71 8.59 -16.70
CA ALA A 92 12.12 7.60 -15.71
C ALA A 92 10.93 6.91 -15.03
N VAL A 93 9.88 7.68 -14.69
CA VAL A 93 8.65 7.16 -14.09
C VAL A 93 7.89 6.26 -15.07
N LYS A 94 7.84 6.58 -16.36
CA LYS A 94 7.26 5.68 -17.38
C LYS A 94 7.93 4.31 -17.39
N VAL A 95 9.26 4.29 -17.34
CA VAL A 95 10.03 3.03 -17.28
C VAL A 95 9.79 2.30 -15.95
N GLY A 96 9.79 3.03 -14.83
CA GLY A 96 9.53 2.48 -13.51
C GLY A 96 8.11 1.91 -13.36
N TYR A 97 7.11 2.61 -13.89
CA TYR A 97 5.71 2.19 -13.92
C TYR A 97 5.54 0.88 -14.67
N SER A 98 6.16 0.73 -15.84
CA SER A 98 6.14 -0.54 -16.58
C SER A 98 6.76 -1.71 -15.79
N HIS A 99 7.77 -1.45 -14.96
CA HIS A 99 8.31 -2.48 -14.06
C HIS A 99 7.36 -2.79 -12.89
N PHE A 100 6.67 -1.78 -12.38
CA PHE A 100 5.69 -1.91 -11.31
C PHE A 100 4.44 -2.68 -11.76
N GLU A 101 3.95 -2.46 -12.99
CA GLU A 101 2.77 -3.12 -13.56
C GLU A 101 2.84 -4.64 -13.41
N LYS A 102 4.01 -5.25 -13.65
CA LYS A 102 4.20 -6.69 -13.46
C LYS A 102 3.82 -7.18 -12.05
N TYR A 103 4.15 -6.40 -11.01
CA TYR A 103 3.85 -6.76 -9.63
C TYR A 103 2.41 -6.42 -9.26
N TYR A 104 1.89 -5.31 -9.80
CA TYR A 104 0.50 -4.93 -9.68
C TYR A 104 -0.42 -6.00 -10.27
N ASP A 105 -0.18 -6.42 -11.51
CA ASP A 105 -0.94 -7.47 -12.20
C ASP A 105 -0.88 -8.81 -11.44
N GLY A 106 0.29 -9.13 -10.89
CA GLY A 106 0.47 -10.34 -10.08
C GLY A 106 -0.30 -10.29 -8.76
N MET A 107 -0.49 -9.11 -8.19
CA MET A 107 -1.30 -8.89 -7.00
C MET A 107 -2.79 -8.95 -7.35
N ASP A 108 -3.22 -8.22 -8.38
CA ASP A 108 -4.61 -8.11 -8.82
C ASP A 108 -5.19 -9.45 -9.32
N ALA A 109 -4.39 -10.25 -10.02
CA ALA A 109 -4.77 -11.59 -10.44
C ALA A 109 -4.88 -12.60 -9.28
N ASN A 110 -4.38 -12.27 -8.08
CA ASN A 110 -4.33 -13.19 -6.95
C ASN A 110 -5.44 -12.90 -5.93
N ASP A 111 -6.48 -13.74 -5.97
CA ASP A 111 -7.60 -13.69 -5.01
C ASP A 111 -7.20 -13.75 -3.53
N THR A 112 -5.97 -14.20 -3.18
CA THR A 112 -5.51 -14.29 -1.79
C THR A 112 -5.59 -12.95 -1.07
N TYR A 113 -5.22 -11.85 -1.75
CA TYR A 113 -5.24 -10.51 -1.15
C TYR A 113 -6.68 -10.05 -0.86
N PHE A 114 -7.58 -10.26 -1.81
CA PHE A 114 -9.00 -9.96 -1.68
C PHE A 114 -9.71 -10.84 -0.66
N ILE A 115 -9.38 -12.14 -0.60
CA ILE A 115 -9.90 -13.05 0.42
C ILE A 115 -9.42 -12.60 1.80
N ALA A 116 -8.13 -12.32 1.97
CA ALA A 116 -7.60 -11.86 3.25
C ALA A 116 -8.27 -10.57 3.73
N ALA A 117 -8.49 -9.61 2.81
CA ALA A 117 -9.23 -8.39 3.12
C ALA A 117 -10.66 -8.69 3.56
N SER A 118 -11.37 -9.56 2.83
CA SER A 118 -12.76 -9.91 3.14
C SER A 118 -12.94 -10.63 4.48
N LEU A 119 -11.94 -11.39 4.90
CA LEU A 119 -11.96 -12.16 6.14
C LEU A 119 -11.48 -11.34 7.34
N ASP A 120 -10.86 -10.19 7.13
CA ASP A 120 -10.43 -9.31 8.22
C ASP A 120 -11.66 -8.65 8.87
N PRO A 121 -11.97 -8.94 10.14
CA PRO A 121 -13.20 -8.44 10.77
C PRO A 121 -13.24 -6.92 10.90
N ARG A 122 -12.08 -6.24 10.84
CA ARG A 122 -11.99 -4.78 10.97
C ARG A 122 -12.53 -4.04 9.74
N PHE A 123 -12.38 -4.66 8.57
CA PHE A 123 -12.74 -4.03 7.29
C PHE A 123 -13.79 -4.84 6.53
N LYS A 124 -13.72 -6.17 6.56
CA LYS A 124 -14.56 -7.06 5.76
C LYS A 124 -14.48 -6.63 4.29
N MET A 125 -15.61 -6.29 3.68
CA MET A 125 -15.68 -5.79 2.30
C MET A 125 -15.43 -4.29 2.16
N SER A 126 -15.41 -3.52 3.26
CA SER A 126 -15.27 -2.07 3.18
C SER A 126 -13.91 -1.65 2.63
N LEU A 127 -12.87 -2.46 2.84
CA LEU A 127 -11.55 -2.16 2.28
C LEU A 127 -11.58 -2.21 0.74
N ILE A 128 -12.25 -3.21 0.17
CA ILE A 128 -12.40 -3.37 -1.28
C ILE A 128 -13.23 -2.20 -1.85
N GLU A 129 -14.29 -1.80 -1.15
CA GLU A 129 -15.12 -0.64 -1.52
C GLU A 129 -14.35 0.69 -1.49
N GLN A 130 -13.30 0.80 -0.68
CA GLN A 130 -12.49 2.01 -0.57
C GLN A 130 -11.38 2.10 -1.61
N VAL A 131 -10.82 0.96 -2.02
CA VAL A 131 -9.62 0.92 -2.89
C VAL A 131 -9.95 0.63 -4.35
N CYS A 132 -11.06 -0.07 -4.64
CA CYS A 132 -11.46 -0.41 -5.99
C CYS A 132 -12.51 0.57 -6.54
N HIS A 133 -12.62 0.68 -7.86
CA HIS A 133 -13.70 1.43 -8.51
C HIS A 133 -15.07 0.78 -8.22
N GLU A 134 -16.11 1.61 -8.08
CA GLU A 134 -17.46 1.14 -7.73
C GLU A 134 -18.01 0.09 -8.71
N ASP A 135 -17.65 0.21 -9.99
CA ASP A 135 -18.04 -0.70 -11.06
C ASP A 135 -17.49 -2.12 -10.82
N ASP A 136 -16.26 -2.24 -10.31
CA ASP A 136 -15.58 -3.53 -10.10
C ASP A 136 -15.98 -4.22 -8.78
N VAL A 137 -16.39 -3.44 -7.78
CA VAL A 137 -16.66 -3.92 -6.42
C VAL A 137 -17.71 -5.04 -6.40
N ASN A 138 -18.78 -4.92 -7.20
CA ASN A 138 -19.85 -5.91 -7.23
C ASN A 138 -19.42 -7.23 -7.86
N ASP A 139 -18.57 -7.15 -8.88
CA ASP A 139 -18.02 -8.32 -9.57
C ASP A 139 -17.03 -9.05 -8.67
N ILE A 140 -16.12 -8.31 -8.03
CA ILE A 140 -15.17 -8.85 -7.03
C ILE A 140 -15.93 -9.54 -5.89
N LYS A 141 -16.96 -8.89 -5.32
CA LYS A 141 -17.79 -9.48 -4.25
C LYS A 141 -18.45 -10.78 -4.69
N SER A 142 -18.99 -10.82 -5.90
CA SER A 142 -19.69 -11.99 -6.43
C SER A 142 -18.71 -13.14 -6.70
N HIS A 143 -17.56 -12.84 -7.30
CA HIS A 143 -16.47 -13.78 -7.53
C HIS A 143 -15.97 -14.39 -6.22
N LEU A 144 -15.64 -13.56 -5.23
CA LEU A 144 -15.16 -14.02 -3.92
C LEU A 144 -16.17 -14.90 -3.21
N LYS A 145 -17.46 -14.51 -3.18
CA LYS A 145 -18.53 -15.33 -2.59
C LYS A 145 -18.63 -16.69 -3.26
N ASN A 146 -18.58 -16.74 -4.59
CA ASN A 146 -18.66 -17.99 -5.34
C ASN A 146 -17.42 -18.86 -5.10
N LYS A 147 -16.23 -18.27 -5.03
CA LYS A 147 -14.99 -18.98 -4.74
C LYS A 147 -15.00 -19.56 -3.32
N LEU A 148 -15.37 -18.77 -2.32
CA LEU A 148 -15.46 -19.21 -0.93
C LEU A 148 -16.50 -20.33 -0.74
N LYS A 149 -17.68 -20.22 -1.36
CA LYS A 149 -18.70 -21.29 -1.34
C LYS A 149 -18.19 -22.60 -1.94
N LYS A 150 -17.38 -22.53 -3.00
CA LYS A 150 -16.76 -23.72 -3.62
C LYS A 150 -15.68 -24.33 -2.73
N MET A 151 -14.88 -23.50 -2.06
CA MET A 151 -13.81 -23.97 -1.16
C MET A 151 -14.35 -24.52 0.16
N TYR A 152 -15.46 -23.97 0.65
CA TYR A 152 -16.16 -24.39 1.86
C TYR A 152 -17.63 -24.66 1.55
N PRO A 153 -17.95 -25.81 0.92
CA PRO A 153 -19.32 -26.25 0.76
C PRO A 153 -19.98 -26.30 2.14
N GLN A 154 -21.16 -25.73 2.28
CA GLN A 154 -21.93 -25.97 3.50
C GLN A 154 -22.19 -27.47 3.56
N GLU A 155 -21.76 -28.12 4.65
CA GLU A 155 -22.31 -29.43 4.97
C GLU A 155 -23.83 -29.27 4.97
N SER A 156 -24.52 -30.04 4.15
CA SER A 156 -25.98 -30.10 4.20
C SER A 156 -26.39 -30.29 5.66
N ASP A 157 -27.38 -29.52 6.13
CA ASP A 157 -28.08 -29.70 7.41
C ASP A 157 -28.76 -31.09 7.47
N GLN A 158 -27.95 -32.15 7.51
CA GLN A 158 -28.35 -33.52 7.76
C GLN A 158 -27.78 -33.93 9.11
N ALA A 159 -28.58 -33.58 10.13
CA ALA A 159 -28.73 -34.28 11.40
C ALA A 159 -27.46 -34.61 12.20
N VAL A 160 -27.07 -33.68 13.09
CA VAL A 160 -26.62 -34.07 14.43
C VAL A 160 -27.76 -33.77 15.42
N ASN A 161 -28.82 -34.57 15.30
CA ASN A 161 -29.64 -34.88 16.47
C ASN A 161 -28.85 -35.90 17.29
N THR A 162 -27.99 -35.42 18.17
CA THR A 162 -27.56 -36.21 19.33
C THR A 162 -27.18 -35.27 20.46
N THR A 163 -28.18 -35.04 21.32
CA THR A 163 -28.07 -34.87 22.78
C THR A 163 -27.08 -33.82 23.30
N GLU A 164 -27.64 -32.71 23.76
CA GLU A 164 -27.06 -31.83 24.78
C GLU A 164 -26.39 -32.65 25.91
N PRO A 165 -25.12 -32.40 26.26
CA PRO A 165 -24.64 -32.73 27.59
C PRO A 165 -25.18 -31.69 28.56
N LYS A 166 -26.15 -32.13 29.37
CA LYS A 166 -26.61 -31.47 30.60
C LYS A 166 -25.41 -30.94 31.39
N GLY A 167 -25.52 -29.69 31.83
CA GLY A 167 -24.44 -28.99 32.49
C GLY A 167 -23.92 -29.68 33.75
N LEU A 168 -22.69 -29.31 34.11
CA LEU A 168 -22.22 -29.36 35.47
C LEU A 168 -21.40 -28.09 35.75
N LEU A 169 -22.08 -27.03 36.15
CA LEU A 169 -21.48 -26.06 37.07
C LEU A 169 -21.18 -26.83 38.36
N SER A 170 -19.92 -27.18 38.57
CA SER A 170 -19.43 -27.45 39.92
C SER A 170 -18.25 -26.52 40.20
N LYS A 171 -18.52 -25.56 41.08
CA LYS A 171 -17.53 -24.79 41.80
C LYS A 171 -16.54 -25.75 42.44
N GLN A 172 -15.25 -25.59 42.19
CA GLN A 172 -14.24 -25.82 43.22
C GLN A 172 -13.15 -24.75 43.15
N THR A 173 -13.26 -23.85 44.12
CA THR A 173 -12.17 -23.11 44.76
C THR A 173 -10.94 -23.99 44.96
N LYS A 174 -9.76 -23.47 44.65
CA LYS A 174 -8.61 -23.53 45.57
C LYS A 174 -7.64 -22.39 45.29
N SER A 175 -7.33 -21.71 46.37
CA SER A 175 -6.41 -20.60 46.55
C SER A 175 -5.00 -21.14 46.82
N ILE A 176 -4.03 -20.22 46.87
CA ILE A 176 -2.71 -20.28 47.51
C ILE A 176 -1.63 -20.90 46.59
N ILE A 177 -0.49 -20.28 46.23
CA ILE A 177 0.31 -19.13 46.72
C ILE A 177 0.74 -18.28 45.52
#